data_AF-A0A1Q3DJI5-F1
#
_entry.id   AF-A0A1Q3DJI5-F1
#
_cell.length_a   1.000
_cell.length_b   1.000
_cell.length_c   1.000
_cell.angle_alpha   90.00
_cell.angle_beta   90.00
_cell.angle_gamma   90.00
#
_symmetry.space_group_name_H-M   'P 1'
#
loop_
_entity.id
_entity.type
_entity.pdbx_description
1 polymer ?
#
loop_
_entity_poly.entity_id
_entity_poly.type
_entity_poly.pdbx_seq_one_letter_code
_entity_poly.pdbx_strand_id
1 'polypeptide(L)'
;MNMQTFWCSTFPLPIFVIKQCERVLRRFLWGGMGRCKVKWTDICKPQREGGLGIKDLRKWNECLLVKLIWNVLKEQSLWAKWCHAYLIYRSNFWTLPTGGLLSWTWRRILLLRPMVKEHFIYVCGNGESFSLWYDPWLHGESVHALYGHRAM
;
A
#
# COMPACT_ATOMS: atom_id res chain seq x y z
N MET A 1 12.35 15.01 -2.34
CA MET A 1 11.33 14.13 -2.95
C MET A 1 10.75 14.89 -4.14
N ASN A 2 10.75 14.32 -5.34
CA ASN A 2 10.18 15.04 -6.50
C ASN A 2 8.65 14.99 -6.46
N MET A 3 7.99 15.94 -7.14
CA MET A 3 6.53 16.10 -7.10
C MET A 3 5.78 14.81 -7.44
N GLN A 4 6.23 14.08 -8.46
CA GLN A 4 5.60 12.84 -8.90
C GLN A 4 5.65 11.76 -7.81
N THR A 5 6.81 11.55 -7.19
CA THR A 5 6.97 10.57 -6.10
C THR A 5 6.13 10.96 -4.89
N PHE A 6 6.04 12.26 -4.58
CA PHE A 6 5.19 12.75 -3.50
C PHE A 6 3.72 12.37 -3.71
N TRP A 7 3.13 12.74 -4.86
CA TRP A 7 1.73 12.40 -5.16
C TRP A 7 1.46 10.90 -5.16
N CYS A 8 2.37 10.11 -5.75
CA CYS A 8 2.26 8.65 -5.75
C CYS A 8 2.42 8.02 -4.36
N SER A 9 3.06 8.70 -3.42
CA SER A 9 3.27 8.20 -2.05
C SER A 9 2.17 8.60 -1.09
N THR A 10 1.45 9.68 -1.37
CA THR A 10 0.41 10.20 -0.50
C THR A 10 -0.97 9.71 -0.92
N PHE A 11 -1.20 9.46 -2.21
CA PHE A 11 -2.52 9.14 -2.74
C PHE A 11 -2.51 7.87 -3.60
N PRO A 12 -3.59 7.08 -3.56
CA PRO A 12 -3.83 6.08 -4.57
C PRO A 12 -4.12 6.78 -5.89
N LEU A 13 -3.33 6.49 -6.91
CA LEU A 13 -3.55 7.11 -8.20
C LEU A 13 -4.77 6.48 -8.88
N PRO A 14 -5.70 7.28 -9.42
CA PRO A 14 -6.78 6.75 -10.23
C PRO A 14 -6.23 5.96 -11.41
N ILE A 15 -6.83 4.81 -11.70
CA ILE A 15 -6.42 3.93 -12.81
C ILE A 15 -6.36 4.69 -14.14
N PHE A 16 -7.27 5.65 -14.34
CA PHE A 16 -7.26 6.51 -15.50
C PHE A 16 -5.94 7.31 -15.63
N VAL A 17 -5.48 7.94 -14.56
CA VAL A 17 -4.23 8.72 -14.53
C VAL A 17 -3.03 7.82 -14.85
N ILE A 18 -2.97 6.63 -14.22
CA ILE A 18 -1.93 5.64 -14.51
C ILE A 18 -1.91 5.29 -16.00
N LYS A 19 -3.08 5.00 -16.59
CA LYS A 19 -3.20 4.70 -18.03
C LYS A 19 -2.76 5.88 -18.92
N GLN A 20 -3.03 7.11 -18.51
CA GLN A 20 -2.57 8.30 -19.25
C GLN A 20 -1.05 8.42 -19.22
N CYS A 21 -0.43 8.25 -18.05
CA CYS A 21 1.03 8.25 -17.92
C CYS A 21 1.66 7.12 -18.75
N GLU A 22 1.14 5.89 -18.66
CA GLU A 22 1.62 4.77 -19.48
C GLU A 22 1.47 5.05 -20.98
N ARG A 23 0.38 5.70 -21.40
CA ARG A 23 0.18 6.08 -22.81
C ARG A 23 1.27 7.03 -23.29
N VAL A 24 1.65 8.02 -22.49
CA VAL A 24 2.75 8.96 -22.82
C VAL A 24 4.07 8.20 -22.91
N LEU A 25 4.37 7.34 -21.95
CA LEU A 25 5.60 6.54 -21.94
C LEU A 25 5.68 5.59 -23.15
N ARG A 26 4.56 4.93 -23.50
CA ARG A 26 4.48 4.05 -24.67
C ARG A 26 4.70 4.80 -25.98
N ARG A 27 4.11 6.00 -26.13
CA ARG A 27 4.30 6.83 -27.31
C ARG A 27 5.74 7.28 -27.46
N PHE A 28 6.38 7.64 -26.35
CA PHE A 28 7.80 7.98 -26.32
C PHE A 28 8.66 6.79 -26.75
N LEU A 29 8.44 5.61 -26.15
CA LEU A 29 9.25 4.41 -26.43
C LEU A 29 9.11 3.90 -27.86
N TRP A 30 7.90 3.98 -28.44
CA TRP A 30 7.61 3.45 -29.77
C TRP A 30 7.50 4.51 -30.87
N GLY A 31 7.95 5.74 -30.60
CA GLY A 31 8.03 6.81 -31.59
C GLY A 31 6.70 7.24 -32.22
N GLY A 32 5.55 7.05 -31.54
CA GLY A 32 4.25 7.55 -32.02
C GLY A 32 3.07 6.56 -31.93
N MET A 33 2.16 6.63 -32.90
CA MET A 33 0.89 5.86 -32.97
C MET A 33 1.05 4.43 -33.55
N GLY A 34 2.28 3.91 -33.60
CA GLY A 34 2.52 2.54 -34.05
C GLY A 34 1.97 1.49 -33.07
N ARG A 35 1.57 0.31 -33.59
CA ARG A 35 1.20 -0.84 -32.76
C ARG A 35 2.41 -1.25 -31.92
N CYS A 36 2.28 -1.19 -30.59
CA CYS A 36 3.30 -1.68 -29.66
C CYS A 36 3.53 -3.17 -29.93
N LYS A 37 4.76 -3.56 -30.31
CA LYS A 37 5.10 -4.97 -30.61
C LYS A 37 5.30 -5.82 -29.36
N VAL A 38 5.42 -5.20 -28.19
CA VAL A 38 5.70 -5.86 -26.91
C VAL A 38 4.66 -5.42 -25.87
N LYS A 39 4.20 -6.36 -25.03
CA LYS A 39 3.28 -6.04 -23.93
C LYS A 39 4.00 -5.15 -22.91
N TRP A 40 3.27 -4.17 -22.38
CA TRP A 40 3.82 -3.25 -21.37
C TRP A 40 4.35 -3.96 -20.13
N THR A 41 3.68 -5.03 -19.70
CA THR A 41 4.10 -5.87 -18.58
C THR A 41 5.47 -6.52 -18.78
N ASP A 42 5.83 -6.86 -20.02
CA ASP A 42 7.14 -7.46 -20.33
C ASP A 42 8.25 -6.40 -20.33
N ILE A 43 7.92 -5.19 -20.81
CA ILE A 43 8.82 -4.03 -20.77
C ILE A 43 9.14 -3.65 -19.31
N CYS A 44 8.16 -3.77 -18.42
CA CYS A 44 8.33 -3.43 -17.01
C CYS A 44 9.16 -4.44 -16.20
N LYS A 45 9.51 -5.60 -16.77
CA LYS A 45 10.38 -6.58 -16.10
C LYS A 45 11.79 -6.01 -15.90
N PRO A 46 12.55 -6.51 -14.91
CA PRO A 46 13.97 -6.21 -14.78
C PRO A 46 14.74 -6.51 -16.07
N GLN A 47 15.84 -5.78 -16.30
CA GLN A 47 16.72 -6.04 -17.47
C GLN A 47 17.26 -7.47 -17.49
N ARG A 48 17.51 -8.05 -16.31
CA ARG A 48 17.94 -9.45 -16.16
C ARG A 48 16.90 -10.48 -16.64
N GLU A 49 15.63 -10.09 -16.69
CA GLU A 49 14.51 -10.91 -17.17
C GLU A 49 14.10 -10.54 -18.60
N GLY A 50 14.93 -9.78 -19.33
CA GLY A 50 14.68 -9.36 -20.71
C GLY A 50 13.73 -8.16 -20.86
N GLY A 51 13.37 -7.48 -19.76
CA GLY A 51 12.62 -6.22 -19.80
C GLY A 51 13.52 -4.98 -19.92
N LEU A 52 12.91 -3.79 -19.88
CA LEU A 52 13.64 -2.52 -19.87
C LEU A 52 13.87 -1.96 -18.46
N GLY A 53 13.31 -2.60 -17.42
CA GLY A 53 13.39 -2.12 -16.03
C GLY A 53 12.53 -0.87 -15.76
N ILE A 54 11.59 -0.55 -16.64
CA ILE A 54 10.64 0.55 -16.43
C ILE A 54 9.67 0.15 -15.32
N LYS A 55 9.48 0.99 -14.31
CA LYS A 55 8.56 0.67 -13.22
C LYS A 55 7.12 0.61 -13.71
N ASP A 56 6.45 -0.50 -13.42
CA ASP A 56 4.99 -0.57 -13.52
C ASP A 56 4.39 0.44 -12.53
N LEU A 57 3.74 1.48 -13.05
CA LEU A 57 3.23 2.60 -12.25
C LEU A 57 2.15 2.17 -11.25
N ARG A 58 1.37 1.14 -11.58
CA ARG A 58 0.36 0.60 -10.67
C ARG A 58 1.03 -0.09 -9.50
N LYS A 59 1.93 -1.04 -9.78
CA LYS A 59 2.69 -1.74 -8.73
C LYS A 59 3.51 -0.77 -7.89
N TRP A 60 4.10 0.24 -8.53
CA TRP A 60 4.89 1.23 -7.85
C TRP A 60 4.07 2.10 -6.90
N ASN A 61 2.88 2.58 -7.31
CA ASN A 61 1.97 3.31 -6.42
C ASN A 61 1.51 2.43 -5.26
N GLU A 62 1.19 1.16 -5.53
CA GLU A 62 0.82 0.19 -4.49
C GLU A 62 1.94 -0.02 -3.46
N CYS A 63 3.18 -0.24 -3.90
CA CYS A 63 4.33 -0.33 -2.98
C CYS A 63 4.54 0.95 -2.16
N LEU A 64 4.31 2.12 -2.74
CA LEU A 64 4.41 3.39 -2.01
C LEU A 64 3.30 3.54 -0.96
N LEU A 65 2.09 3.06 -1.24
CA LEU A 65 1.00 3.03 -0.26
C LEU A 65 1.28 2.03 0.87
N VAL A 66 1.92 0.90 0.59
CA VAL A 66 2.42 -0.03 1.62
C VAL A 66 3.44 0.66 2.52
N LYS A 67 4.38 1.42 1.92
CA LYS A 67 5.32 2.25 2.70
C LYS A 67 4.61 3.31 3.53
N LEU A 68 3.53 3.89 3.02
CA LEU A 68 2.70 4.83 3.79
C LEU A 68 2.06 4.14 4.99
N ILE A 69 1.54 2.92 4.84
CA ILE A 69 1.01 2.10 5.94
C ILE A 69 2.09 1.82 6.98
N TRP A 70 3.30 1.46 6.56
CA TRP A 70 4.43 1.29 7.48
C TRP A 70 4.66 2.54 8.35
N ASN A 71 4.62 3.73 7.75
CA ASN A 71 4.79 4.98 8.47
C ASN A 71 3.64 5.25 9.45
N VAL A 72 2.40 4.84 9.14
CA VAL A 72 1.26 4.88 10.07
C VAL A 72 1.52 3.96 11.25
N LEU A 73 1.88 2.70 10.99
CA LEU A 73 2.12 1.69 12.01
C LEU A 73 3.29 2.05 12.95
N LYS A 74 4.31 2.75 12.45
CA LYS A 74 5.46 3.20 13.23
C LYS A 74 5.35 4.64 13.77
N GLU A 75 4.24 5.32 13.52
CA GLU A 75 4.00 6.71 13.95
C GLU A 75 5.10 7.72 13.56
N GLN A 76 5.77 7.48 12.43
CA GLN A 76 7.01 8.19 12.08
C GLN A 76 6.80 9.59 11.49
N SER A 77 5.56 9.97 11.19
CA SER A 77 5.25 11.28 10.58
C SER A 77 4.12 12.00 11.31
N LEU A 78 4.04 13.32 11.16
CA LEU A 78 2.94 14.10 11.72
C LEU A 78 1.58 13.63 11.16
N TRP A 79 1.53 13.29 9.87
CA TRP A 79 0.34 12.71 9.27
C TRP A 79 -0.02 11.36 9.88
N ALA A 80 0.96 10.49 10.16
CA ALA A 80 0.71 9.22 10.86
C ALA A 80 0.13 9.46 12.26
N LYS A 81 0.71 10.38 13.04
CA LYS A 81 0.17 10.77 14.36
C LYS A 81 -1.25 11.32 14.28
N TRP A 82 -1.54 12.13 13.26
CA TRP A 82 -2.90 12.59 12.99
C TRP A 82 -3.85 11.44 12.64
N CYS A 83 -3.43 10.47 11.84
CA CYS A 83 -4.22 9.27 11.56
C CYS A 83 -4.54 8.50 12.85
N HIS A 84 -3.59 8.37 13.77
CA HIS A 84 -3.84 7.76 15.07
C HIS A 84 -4.83 8.56 15.93
N ALA A 85 -4.71 9.89 15.92
CA ALA A 85 -5.60 10.77 16.68
C ALA A 85 -7.04 10.80 16.15
N TYR A 86 -7.26 10.67 14.82
CA TYR A 86 -8.58 10.92 14.22
C TYR A 86 -9.16 9.76 13.41
N LEU A 87 -8.34 8.96 12.73
CA LEU A 87 -8.83 7.88 11.86
C LEU A 87 -8.84 6.52 12.54
N ILE A 88 -7.84 6.26 13.39
CA ILE A 88 -7.70 5.00 14.13
C ILE A 88 -8.31 5.14 15.53
N TYR A 89 -8.29 6.34 16.11
CA TYR A 89 -8.79 6.74 17.44
C TYR A 89 -9.30 5.60 18.33
N ARG A 90 -8.51 5.25 19.36
CA ARG A 90 -8.81 4.20 20.35
C ARG A 90 -9.13 2.81 19.75
N SER A 91 -8.78 2.57 18.49
CA SER A 91 -8.91 1.27 17.82
C SER A 91 -7.54 0.78 17.35
N ASN A 92 -7.51 -0.38 16.71
CA ASN A 92 -6.30 -0.92 16.08
C ASN A 92 -6.44 -0.87 14.55
N PHE A 93 -5.37 -0.49 13.85
CA PHE A 93 -5.36 -0.38 12.39
C PHE A 93 -5.86 -1.66 11.68
N TRP A 94 -5.52 -2.84 12.22
CA TRP A 94 -5.87 -4.14 11.64
C TRP A 94 -7.34 -4.52 11.81
N THR A 95 -8.03 -3.96 12.80
CA THR A 95 -9.44 -4.26 13.10
C THR A 95 -10.41 -3.21 12.59
N LEU A 96 -9.93 -2.06 12.10
CA LEU A 96 -10.80 -1.01 11.56
C LEU A 96 -11.72 -1.51 10.44
N PRO A 97 -12.99 -1.09 10.41
CA PRO A 97 -13.89 -1.41 9.31
C PRO A 97 -13.47 -0.69 8.02
N THR A 98 -13.65 -1.34 6.88
CA THR A 98 -13.45 -0.74 5.54
C THR A 98 -14.72 -0.05 5.01
N GLY A 99 -15.86 -0.27 5.66
CA GLY A 99 -17.15 0.35 5.36
C GLY A 99 -17.35 1.72 6.02
N GLY A 100 -18.46 2.38 5.67
CA GLY A 100 -18.84 3.68 6.25
C GLY A 100 -18.30 4.92 5.52
N LEU A 101 -18.49 6.09 6.13
CA LEU A 101 -18.08 7.41 5.65
C LEU A 101 -16.56 7.61 5.82
N LEU A 102 -15.78 6.86 5.05
CA LEU A 102 -14.32 6.99 4.98
C LEU A 102 -13.92 7.71 3.69
N SER A 103 -12.83 8.48 3.77
CA SER A 103 -12.22 9.03 2.56
C SER A 103 -11.81 7.89 1.62
N TRP A 104 -11.90 8.12 0.32
CA TRP A 104 -11.56 7.11 -0.68
C TRP A 104 -10.11 6.61 -0.52
N THR A 105 -9.19 7.53 -0.21
CA THR A 105 -7.79 7.23 0.12
C THR A 105 -7.67 6.31 1.31
N TRP A 106 -8.33 6.63 2.43
CA TRP A 106 -8.25 5.80 3.64
C TRP A 106 -8.84 4.42 3.43
N ARG A 107 -9.98 4.33 2.74
CA ARG A 107 -10.57 3.04 2.36
C ARG A 107 -9.58 2.21 1.53
N ARG A 108 -8.90 2.82 0.57
CA ARG A 108 -7.89 2.11 -0.25
C ARG A 108 -6.71 1.64 0.59
N ILE A 109 -6.24 2.44 1.54
CA ILE A 109 -5.19 2.05 2.51
C ILE A 109 -5.63 0.82 3.32
N LEU A 110 -6.84 0.82 3.88
CA LEU A 110 -7.36 -0.31 4.65
C LEU A 110 -7.55 -1.59 3.80
N LEU A 111 -7.85 -1.45 2.52
CA LEU A 111 -7.97 -2.59 1.59
C LEU A 111 -6.62 -3.25 1.27
N LEU A 112 -5.49 -2.56 1.50
CA LEU A 112 -4.16 -3.14 1.30
C LEU A 112 -3.69 -4.00 2.48
N ARG A 113 -4.41 -4.02 3.60
CA ARG A 113 -4.05 -4.78 4.81
C ARG A 113 -3.66 -6.24 4.56
N PRO A 114 -4.39 -7.04 3.76
CA PRO A 114 -4.01 -8.44 3.51
C PRO A 114 -2.62 -8.55 2.88
N MET A 115 -2.34 -7.74 1.87
CA MET A 115 -1.02 -7.72 1.24
C MET A 115 0.07 -7.24 2.20
N VAL A 116 -0.23 -6.27 3.08
CA VAL A 116 0.73 -5.83 4.10
C VAL A 116 1.02 -6.93 5.12
N LYS A 117 0.02 -7.70 5.56
CA LYS A 117 0.21 -8.84 6.49
C LYS A 117 1.19 -9.88 5.94
N GLU A 118 1.17 -10.12 4.64
CA GLU A 118 2.08 -11.07 3.99
C GLU A 118 3.54 -10.59 3.94
N HIS A 119 3.77 -9.26 3.99
CA HIS A 119 5.10 -8.68 3.77
C HIS A 119 5.72 -8.07 5.03
N PHE A 120 4.92 -7.74 6.06
CA PHE A 120 5.42 -7.14 7.30
C PHE A 120 5.58 -8.20 8.38
N ILE A 121 6.73 -8.18 9.04
CA ILE A 121 7.01 -9.02 10.20
C ILE A 121 6.87 -8.16 11.45
N TYR A 122 6.04 -8.61 12.38
CA TYR A 122 5.92 -8.02 13.71
C TYR A 122 6.90 -8.69 14.67
N VAL A 123 7.62 -7.87 15.43
CA VAL A 123 8.45 -8.31 16.56
C VAL A 123 7.72 -7.96 17.83
N CYS A 124 7.50 -8.95 18.70
CA CYS A 124 6.82 -8.75 19.99
C CYS A 124 7.59 -7.73 20.84
N GLY A 125 6.89 -6.68 21.28
CA GLY A 125 7.43 -5.60 22.10
C GLY A 125 6.84 -5.54 23.50
N ASN A 126 7.11 -4.43 24.20
CA ASN A 126 6.73 -4.17 25.59
C ASN A 126 5.29 -3.64 25.80
N GLY A 127 4.39 -3.80 24.82
CA GLY A 127 2.98 -3.39 24.93
C GLY A 127 2.68 -1.90 24.68
N GLU A 128 3.68 -1.02 24.62
CA GLU A 128 3.49 0.42 24.36
C GLU A 128 3.18 0.72 22.89
N SER A 129 3.79 -0.02 21.98
CA SER A 129 3.63 0.12 20.51
C SER A 129 3.11 -1.15 19.84
N PHE A 130 2.72 -2.14 20.65
CA PHE A 130 2.40 -3.49 20.22
C PHE A 130 1.17 -4.00 20.96
N SER A 131 0.18 -4.48 20.22
CA SER A 131 -1.01 -5.13 20.78
C SER A 131 -0.94 -6.64 20.58
N LEU A 132 -0.77 -7.37 21.68
CA LEU A 132 -0.79 -8.84 21.68
C LEU A 132 -2.06 -9.41 21.03
N TRP A 133 -3.21 -8.78 21.28
CA TRP A 133 -4.50 -9.29 20.82
C TRP A 133 -4.82 -8.93 19.37
N TYR A 134 -4.45 -7.72 18.94
CA TYR A 134 -4.95 -7.15 17.69
C TYR A 134 -3.91 -7.05 16.57
N ASP A 135 -2.61 -7.05 16.88
CA ASP A 135 -1.57 -7.01 15.85
C ASP A 135 -1.31 -8.40 15.24
N PRO A 136 -0.97 -8.48 13.94
CA PRO A 136 -0.81 -9.73 13.20
C PRO A 136 0.57 -10.37 13.38
N TRP A 137 0.98 -10.61 14.63
CA TRP A 137 2.31 -11.17 14.94
C TRP A 137 2.34 -12.70 14.95
N LEU A 138 1.19 -13.36 15.08
CA LEU A 138 1.11 -14.81 15.11
C LEU A 138 0.79 -15.35 13.71
N HIS A 139 1.83 -15.77 12.99
CA HIS A 139 1.71 -16.28 11.62
C HIS A 139 1.00 -15.32 10.64
N GLY A 140 1.17 -14.01 10.82
CA GLY A 140 0.52 -12.98 10.00
C GLY A 140 -0.95 -12.72 10.37
N GLU A 141 -1.44 -13.34 11.44
CA GLU A 141 -2.77 -13.12 11.99
C GLU A 141 -2.71 -12.66 13.45
N SER A 142 -3.79 -12.02 13.90
CA SER A 142 -3.92 -11.56 15.29
C SER A 142 -4.57 -12.64 16.15
N VAL A 143 -4.25 -12.66 17.45
CA VAL A 143 -4.86 -13.62 18.38
C VAL A 143 -6.39 -13.46 18.40
N HIS A 144 -6.88 -12.22 18.32
CA HIS A 144 -8.31 -11.93 18.20
C HIS A 144 -8.93 -12.56 16.94
N ALA A 145 -8.25 -12.52 15.80
CA ALA A 145 -8.75 -13.13 14.56
C ALA A 145 -8.81 -14.67 14.66
N LEU A 146 -7.84 -15.29 15.32
CA LEU A 146 -7.74 -16.75 15.44
C LEU A 146 -8.65 -17.35 16.53
N TYR A 147 -8.78 -16.66 17.67
CA TYR A 147 -9.39 -17.20 18.88
C TYR A 147 -10.51 -16.34 19.48
N GLY A 148 -10.77 -15.15 18.94
CA GLY A 148 -11.65 -14.15 19.55
C GLY A 148 -13.12 -14.58 19.73
N HIS A 149 -13.60 -15.57 18.97
CA HIS A 149 -14.93 -16.14 19.15
C HIS A 149 -15.01 -17.24 20.22
N ARG A 150 -13.88 -17.72 20.75
CA ARG A 150 -13.81 -18.83 21.73
C ARG A 150 -13.51 -18.37 23.16
N ALA A 151 -13.16 -17.10 23.35
CA ALA A 151 -12.69 -16.53 24.62
C ALA A 151 -13.60 -15.40 25.15
N MET A 152 -14.78 -15.21 24.56
CA MET A 152 -15.84 -14.33 25.05
C MET A 152 -17.05 -15.15 25.46
#